data_AF-A0A2H0YQP3-F1
#
_entry.id   AF-A0A2H0YQP3-F1
#
_cell.length_a   1.000
_cell.length_b   1.000
_cell.length_c   1.000
_cell.angle_alpha   90.00
_cell.angle_beta   90.00
_cell.angle_gamma   90.00
#
_symmetry.space_group_name_H-M   'P 1'
#
loop_
_entity.id
_entity.type
_entity.pdbx_description
1 polymer ?
#
loop_
_entity_poly.entity_id
_entity_poly.type
_entity_poly.pdbx_seq_one_letter_code
_entity_poly.pdbx_strand_id
1 'polypeptide(L)'
;MCQSLNIIHYLIDLGKPQQNGKVERSHREDQEKFYETNRFKDLIELERKIRKWNNTYNNLEHCGLAGLSPNEFLGLSGVQNVRG
;
A
#
# COMPACT_ATOMS: atom_id res chain seq x y z
N MET A 1 16.22 10.86 -9.49
CA MET A 1 15.85 9.51 -9.02
C MET A 1 14.79 8.85 -9.89
N CYS A 2 13.61 9.45 -10.11
CA CYS A 2 12.56 8.80 -10.92
C CYS A 2 12.97 8.57 -12.39
N GLN A 3 13.53 9.60 -13.05
CA GLN A 3 14.01 9.50 -14.43
C GLN A 3 15.09 8.43 -14.62
N SER A 4 16.02 8.28 -13.67
CA SER A 4 17.06 7.24 -13.73
C SER A 4 16.53 5.82 -13.53
N LEU A 5 15.30 5.66 -13.03
CA LEU A 5 14.60 4.37 -12.87
C LEU A 5 13.50 4.16 -13.92
N ASN A 6 13.43 5.03 -14.94
CA ASN A 6 12.36 5.03 -15.94
C ASN A 6 10.94 5.11 -15.32
N ILE A 7 10.80 5.82 -14.21
CA ILE A 7 9.53 6.07 -13.53
C ILE A 7 9.00 7.43 -13.97
N ILE A 8 7.83 7.44 -14.62
CA ILE A 8 7.14 8.68 -14.99
C ILE A 8 6.48 9.27 -13.74
N HIS A 9 6.81 10.52 -13.42
CA HIS A 9 6.25 11.23 -12.27
C HIS A 9 5.08 12.11 -12.72
N TYR A 10 3.91 11.89 -12.12
CA TYR A 10 2.70 12.68 -12.37
C TYR A 10 2.31 13.43 -11.10
N LEU A 11 1.91 14.68 -11.26
CA LEU A 11 1.31 15.48 -10.18
C LEU A 11 -0.21 15.33 -10.22
N ILE A 12 -0.84 15.48 -9.04
CA ILE A 12 -2.29 15.57 -8.95
C ILE A 12 -2.72 16.93 -9.53
N ASP A 13 -3.69 16.91 -10.42
CA ASP A 13 -4.27 18.13 -10.97
C ASP A 13 -5.00 18.90 -9.86
N LEU A 14 -4.84 20.23 -9.88
CA LEU A 14 -5.54 21.11 -8.95
C LEU A 14 -7.05 20.85 -9.01
N GLY A 15 -7.68 20.67 -7.85
CA GLY A 15 -9.11 20.40 -7.73
C GLY A 15 -9.54 18.96 -8.05
N LYS A 16 -8.60 18.01 -8.27
CA LYS A 16 -8.92 16.60 -8.55
C LYS A 16 -8.38 15.62 -7.47
N PRO A 17 -8.83 15.73 -6.21
CA PRO A 17 -8.36 14.86 -5.13
C PRO A 17 -8.66 13.37 -5.38
N GLN A 18 -9.62 13.05 -6.26
CA GLN A 18 -9.94 11.67 -6.63
C GLN A 18 -8.76 10.94 -7.31
N GLN A 19 -7.81 11.67 -7.92
CA GLN A 19 -6.59 11.09 -8.48
C GLN A 19 -5.71 10.42 -7.40
N ASN A 20 -5.83 10.86 -6.13
CA ASN A 20 -5.14 10.24 -5.00
C ASN A 20 -5.99 9.20 -4.24
N GLY A 21 -7.20 8.89 -4.73
CA GLY A 21 -8.18 8.13 -3.95
C GLY A 21 -7.74 6.73 -3.52
N LYS A 22 -6.80 6.10 -4.24
CA LYS A 22 -6.22 4.81 -3.85
C LYS A 22 -5.33 4.95 -2.61
N VAL A 23 -4.49 5.98 -2.56
CA VAL A 23 -3.60 6.28 -1.43
C VAL A 23 -4.43 6.62 -0.19
N GLU A 24 -5.41 7.52 -0.35
CA GLU A 24 -6.28 7.92 0.76
C GLU A 24 -7.08 6.74 1.33
N ARG A 25 -7.53 5.82 0.46
CA ARG A 25 -8.18 4.59 0.92
C ARG A 25 -7.21 3.72 1.72
N SER A 26 -6.00 3.49 1.23
CA SER A 26 -4.98 2.70 1.94
C SER A 26 -4.69 3.29 3.33
N HIS A 27 -4.52 4.62 3.42
CA HIS A 27 -4.30 5.29 4.70
C HIS A 27 -5.45 5.08 5.68
N ARG A 28 -6.71 5.15 5.21
CA ARG A 28 -7.87 4.90 6.08
C ARG A 28 -7.92 3.45 6.55
N GLU A 29 -7.64 2.48 5.68
CA GLU A 29 -7.60 1.07 6.06
C GLU A 29 -6.53 0.79 7.12
N ASP A 30 -5.33 1.36 6.95
CA ASP A 30 -4.26 1.25 7.95
C ASP A 30 -4.64 1.94 9.27
N GLN A 31 -5.29 3.11 9.19
CA GLN A 31 -5.78 3.83 10.36
C GLN A 31 -6.75 2.97 11.18
N GLU A 32 -7.83 2.51 10.55
CA GLU A 32 -8.92 1.77 11.20
C GLU A 32 -8.47 0.38 11.67
N LYS A 33 -7.65 -0.33 10.88
CA LYS A 33 -7.33 -1.74 11.15
C LYS A 33 -6.01 -1.94 11.89
N PHE A 34 -5.05 -1.03 11.74
CA PHE A 34 -3.74 -1.15 12.37
C PHE A 34 -3.55 -0.13 13.49
N TYR A 35 -3.64 1.18 13.21
CA TYR A 35 -3.27 2.19 14.19
C TYR A 35 -4.26 2.29 15.35
N GLU A 36 -5.56 2.22 15.10
CA GLU A 36 -6.59 2.30 16.15
C GLU A 36 -6.68 1.03 17.00
N THR A 37 -6.30 -0.11 16.45
CA THR A 37 -6.38 -1.42 17.13
C THR A 37 -5.11 -1.77 17.91
N ASN A 38 -3.99 -1.07 17.68
CA ASN A 38 -2.71 -1.35 18.30
C ASN A 38 -2.26 -0.22 19.24
N ARG A 39 -1.56 -0.61 20.30
CA ARG A 39 -0.73 0.31 21.11
C ARG A 39 0.74 -0.05 20.94
N PHE A 40 1.60 0.94 21.06
CA PHE A 40 3.05 0.80 20.89
C PHE A 40 3.76 1.40 22.10
N LYS A 41 4.77 0.70 22.60
CA LYS A 41 5.61 1.16 23.71
C LYS A 41 6.74 2.07 23.22
N ASP A 42 7.26 1.76 22.04
CA ASP A 42 8.37 2.46 21.39
C ASP A 42 8.29 2.31 19.86
N LEU A 43 9.20 2.99 19.16
CA LEU A 43 9.28 2.96 17.70
C LEU A 43 9.67 1.57 17.15
N ILE A 44 10.47 0.80 17.89
CA ILE A 44 10.93 -0.53 17.46
C ILE A 44 9.73 -1.50 17.42
N GLU A 45 8.85 -1.43 18.41
CA GLU A 45 7.62 -2.21 18.45
C GLU A 45 6.67 -1.82 17.31
N LEU A 46 6.53 -0.52 17.03
CA LEU A 46 5.77 -0.02 15.89
C LEU A 46 6.31 -0.60 14.58
N GLU A 47 7.62 -0.49 14.33
CA GLU A 47 8.26 -1.01 13.12
C GLU A 47 8.04 -2.51 12.93
N ARG A 48 8.15 -3.30 14.02
CA ARG A 48 7.92 -4.74 13.96
C ARG A 48 6.46 -5.06 13.63
N LYS A 49 5.52 -4.36 14.26
CA LYS A 49 4.08 -4.58 14.05
C LYS A 49 3.64 -4.14 12.66
N ILE A 50 4.09 -2.99 12.16
CA ILE A 50 3.72 -2.50 10.82
C ILE A 50 4.29 -3.41 9.73
N ARG A 51 5.49 -3.97 9.91
CA ARG A 51 6.05 -4.98 8.98
C ARG A 51 5.17 -6.22 8.90
N LYS A 52 4.71 -6.73 10.05
CA LYS A 52 3.78 -7.87 10.10
C LYS A 52 2.44 -7.51 9.43
N TRP A 53 1.89 -6.35 9.74
CA TRP A 53 0.66 -5.85 9.13
C TRP A 53 0.77 -5.77 7.61
N ASN A 54 1.82 -5.14 7.09
CA ASN A 54 2.06 -5.03 5.65
C ASN A 54 2.17 -6.40 4.98
N ASN A 55 2.83 -7.36 5.62
CA ASN A 55 2.88 -8.73 5.10
C ASN A 55 1.51 -9.39 5.09
N THR A 56 0.71 -9.25 6.16
CA THR A 56 -0.64 -9.81 6.21
C THR A 56 -1.57 -9.15 5.20
N TYR A 57 -1.63 -7.82 5.14
CA TYR A 57 -2.52 -7.08 4.26
C TYR A 57 -2.25 -7.35 2.77
N ASN A 58 -0.98 -7.42 2.37
CA ASN A 58 -0.59 -7.69 0.99
C ASN A 58 -0.73 -9.16 0.56
N ASN A 59 -1.03 -10.07 1.50
CA ASN A 59 -1.30 -11.49 1.22
C ASN A 59 -2.73 -11.91 1.63
N LEU A 60 -3.58 -10.97 2.05
CA LEU A 60 -5.01 -11.19 2.24
C LEU A 60 -5.72 -11.01 0.90
N GLU A 61 -6.78 -11.76 0.63
CA GLU A 61 -7.61 -11.59 -0.56
C GLU A 61 -8.37 -10.26 -0.56
N HIS A 62 -8.51 -9.64 -1.73
CA HIS A 62 -9.31 -8.42 -1.91
C HIS A 62 -10.38 -8.64 -2.97
N CYS A 63 -11.63 -8.32 -2.64
CA CYS A 63 -12.74 -8.41 -3.61
C CYS A 63 -12.50 -7.56 -4.85
N GLY A 64 -11.79 -6.42 -4.71
CA GLY A 64 -11.42 -5.55 -5.83
C GLY A 64 -10.38 -6.14 -6.78
N LEU A 65 -9.74 -7.26 -6.40
CA LEU A 65 -8.75 -7.99 -7.19
C LEU A 65 -9.27 -9.39 -7.58
N ALA A 66 -10.59 -9.55 -7.71
CA ALA A 66 -11.24 -10.82 -8.05
C ALA A 66 -10.88 -11.98 -7.10
N GLY A 67 -10.70 -11.68 -5.81
CA GLY A 67 -10.35 -12.67 -4.80
C GLY A 67 -8.84 -12.95 -4.69
N LEU A 68 -7.99 -12.29 -5.48
CA LEU A 68 -6.55 -12.36 -5.31
C LEU A 68 -6.07 -11.43 -4.20
N SER A 69 -4.93 -11.77 -3.60
CA SER A 69 -4.17 -10.83 -2.79
C SER A 69 -3.39 -9.83 -3.65
N PRO A 70 -2.98 -8.67 -3.10
CA PRO A 70 -2.16 -7.70 -3.81
C PRO A 70 -0.88 -8.30 -4.40
N ASN A 71 -0.19 -9.17 -3.64
CA ASN A 71 1.02 -9.83 -4.12
C ASN A 71 0.76 -10.84 -5.25
N GLU A 72 -0.32 -11.61 -5.18
CA GLU A 72 -0.70 -12.53 -6.27
C GLU A 72 -1.07 -11.77 -7.53
N PHE A 73 -1.90 -10.74 -7.40
CA PHE A 73 -2.26 -9.85 -8.51
C PHE A 73 -1.01 -9.23 -9.15
N LEU A 74 -0.08 -8.75 -8.32
CA LEU A 74 1.16 -8.14 -8.78
C LEU A 74 2.02 -9.14 -9.58
N GLY A 75 2.16 -10.36 -9.09
CA GLY A 75 2.87 -11.44 -9.78
C GLY A 75 2.27 -11.79 -11.15
N LEU A 76 0.96 -11.65 -11.32
CA LEU A 76 0.27 -11.90 -12.60
C LEU A 76 0.26 -10.67 -13.53
N SER A 77 0.32 -9.46 -12.98
CA SER A 77 0.08 -8.21 -13.70
C SER A 77 1.21 -7.78 -14.66
N GLY A 78 2.39 -8.41 -14.58
CA GLY A 78 3.55 -8.06 -15.44
C GLY A 78 4.04 -6.61 -15.27
N VAL A 79 3.71 -5.97 -14.14
CA VAL A 79 4.12 -4.60 -13.84
C VAL A 79 5.65 -4.51 -13.80
N GLN A 80 6.21 -3.51 -14.46
CA GLN A 80 7.65 -3.25 -14.44
C GLN A 80 8.06 -2.52 -13.17
N ASN A 81 9.33 -2.63 -12.76
CA ASN A 81 9.91 -1.93 -11.60
C ASN A 81 9.32 -2.31 -10.23
N VAL A 82 8.79 -3.53 -10.09
CA VAL A 82 8.49 -4.10 -8.79
C VAL A 82 9.79 -4.62 -8.18
N ARG A 83 10.29 -3.97 -7.13
CA ARG A 83 11.37 -4.54 -6.30
C ARG A 83 10.70 -5.20 -5.10
N GLY A 84 10.88 -6.51 -4.97
CA GLY A 84 10.48 -7.29 -3.80
C GLY A 84 11.29 -6.93 -2.56
#